data_AF-A0A3B0UCK9-F1
#
_entry.id   AF-A0A3B0UCK9-F1
#
_cell.length_a   1.000
_cell.length_b   1.000
_cell.length_c   1.000
_cell.angle_alpha   90.00
_cell.angle_beta   90.00
_cell.angle_gamma   90.00
#
_symmetry.space_group_name_H-M   'P 1'
#
loop_
_entity.id
_entity.type
_entity.pdbx_description
1 polymer ?
#
loop_
_entity_poly.entity_id
_entity_poly.type
_entity_poly.pdbx_seq_one_letter_code
_entity_poly.pdbx_strand_id
1 'polypeptide(L)'
;MGKKADIKIKEGLSELEQLYKKQKNSRKKLRVKSLILTKKKKFSNRTLLAEHLGVSPKTLYTWTLNYKKYGLEKMLTISNGGKRWQVVPDELYSVLETKLNDSENPLLGYQDAVIWVEKQIGIKLNYQTLRAYMKRHFGTKLKVPRKSHYKKDDQATEAFKKTAVLVR
;
A
#
# COMPACT_ATOMS: atom_id res chain seq x y z
N MET A 1 -31.76 -27.88 11.25
CA MET A 1 -32.64 -26.68 11.05
C MET A 1 -31.79 -25.43 10.97
N GLY A 2 -31.73 -24.73 9.83
CA GLY A 2 -30.96 -23.48 9.74
C GLY A 2 -31.79 -22.27 10.18
N LYS A 3 -31.16 -21.33 10.89
CA LYS A 3 -31.82 -20.14 11.42
C LYS A 3 -32.19 -19.16 10.31
N LYS A 4 -33.41 -18.63 10.37
CA LYS A 4 -33.85 -17.52 9.51
C LYS A 4 -33.02 -16.27 9.81
N ALA A 5 -32.63 -15.56 8.77
CA ALA A 5 -32.01 -14.25 8.91
C ALA A 5 -33.11 -13.22 9.19
N ASP A 6 -33.52 -13.10 10.44
CA ASP A 6 -34.49 -12.09 10.83
C ASP A 6 -33.78 -10.74 10.96
N ILE A 7 -34.00 -9.84 9.99
CA ILE A 7 -33.33 -8.55 9.87
C ILE A 7 -34.35 -7.51 9.43
N LYS A 8 -34.50 -6.46 10.25
CA LYS A 8 -35.26 -5.27 9.87
C LYS A 8 -34.40 -4.41 8.93
N ILE A 9 -34.64 -4.54 7.63
CA ILE A 9 -33.95 -3.77 6.58
C ILE A 9 -34.63 -2.39 6.45
N LYS A 10 -33.88 -1.33 6.75
CA LYS A 10 -34.37 0.06 6.78
C LYS A 10 -34.68 0.60 5.38
N GLU A 11 -33.83 0.31 4.41
CA GLU A 11 -33.90 0.87 3.05
C GLU A 11 -35.03 0.27 2.23
N GLY A 12 -35.64 1.06 1.36
CA GLY A 12 -36.69 0.64 0.44
C GLY A 12 -36.23 -0.45 -0.53
N LEU A 13 -37.19 -1.25 -1.04
CA LEU A 13 -36.86 -2.29 -2.03
C LEU A 13 -36.38 -1.65 -3.35
N SER A 14 -37.04 -0.57 -3.77
CA SER A 14 -36.64 0.22 -4.95
C SER A 14 -35.23 0.80 -4.80
N GLU A 15 -34.90 1.36 -3.63
CA GLU A 15 -33.56 1.91 -3.33
C GLU A 15 -32.46 0.85 -3.45
N LEU A 16 -32.69 -0.36 -2.90
CA LEU A 16 -31.75 -1.45 -3.00
C LEU A 16 -31.57 -1.95 -4.44
N GLU A 17 -32.62 -1.97 -5.25
CA GLU A 17 -32.55 -2.35 -6.66
C GLU A 17 -31.79 -1.31 -7.50
N GLN A 18 -32.00 -0.02 -7.25
CA GLN A 18 -31.21 1.04 -7.87
C GLN A 18 -29.72 0.95 -7.46
N LEU A 19 -29.44 0.72 -6.17
CA LEU A 19 -28.10 0.46 -5.68
C LEU A 19 -27.46 -0.74 -6.38
N TYR A 20 -28.19 -1.84 -6.52
CA TYR A 20 -27.69 -3.04 -7.20
C TYR A 20 -27.30 -2.78 -8.65
N LYS A 21 -28.09 -1.96 -9.37
CA LYS A 21 -27.78 -1.54 -10.75
C LYS A 21 -26.57 -0.62 -10.81
N LYS A 22 -26.42 0.31 -9.86
CA LYS A 22 -25.31 1.28 -9.81
C LYS A 22 -23.95 0.63 -9.48
N GLN A 23 -23.93 -0.48 -8.74
CA GLN A 23 -22.68 -1.09 -8.30
C GLN A 23 -21.96 -1.86 -9.42
N LYS A 24 -20.74 -1.40 -9.74
CA LYS A 24 -19.81 -2.09 -10.68
C LYS A 24 -19.04 -3.24 -10.03
N ASN A 25 -18.76 -3.15 -8.71
CA ASN A 25 -17.98 -4.17 -8.01
C ASN A 25 -18.83 -5.41 -7.70
N SER A 26 -18.42 -6.57 -8.22
CA SER A 26 -19.14 -7.85 -8.09
C SER A 26 -19.41 -8.24 -6.63
N ARG A 27 -18.43 -8.04 -5.73
CA ARG A 27 -18.56 -8.37 -4.30
C ARG A 27 -19.61 -7.49 -3.62
N LYS A 28 -19.59 -6.18 -3.89
CA LYS A 28 -20.60 -5.24 -3.34
C LYS A 28 -21.99 -5.56 -3.88
N LYS A 29 -22.08 -5.85 -5.19
CA LYS A 29 -23.31 -6.25 -5.87
C LYS A 29 -23.94 -7.50 -5.24
N LEU A 30 -23.13 -8.49 -4.87
CA LEU A 30 -23.60 -9.70 -4.19
C LEU A 30 -24.15 -9.41 -2.79
N ARG A 31 -23.50 -8.50 -2.03
CA ARG A 31 -23.99 -8.05 -0.72
C ARG A 31 -25.35 -7.35 -0.85
N VAL A 32 -25.52 -6.44 -1.82
CA VAL A 32 -26.83 -5.80 -2.07
C VAL A 32 -27.89 -6.83 -2.48
N LYS A 33 -27.54 -7.76 -3.38
CA LYS A 33 -28.44 -8.85 -3.80
C LYS A 33 -28.94 -9.66 -2.60
N SER A 34 -28.07 -9.93 -1.62
CA SER A 34 -28.44 -10.63 -0.40
C SER A 34 -29.51 -9.89 0.43
N LEU A 35 -29.42 -8.56 0.52
CA LEU A 35 -30.43 -7.73 1.19
C LEU A 35 -31.77 -7.74 0.45
N ILE A 36 -31.74 -7.60 -0.88
CA ILE A 36 -32.95 -7.65 -1.72
C ILE A 36 -33.69 -8.98 -1.53
N LEU A 37 -32.96 -10.10 -1.60
CA LEU A 37 -33.55 -11.44 -1.47
C LEU A 37 -34.09 -11.69 -0.05
N THR A 38 -33.41 -11.18 0.97
CA THR A 38 -33.87 -11.25 2.36
C THR A 38 -35.14 -10.41 2.55
N LYS A 39 -35.20 -9.20 1.99
CA LYS A 39 -36.38 -8.32 2.08
C LYS A 39 -37.59 -8.91 1.34
N LYS A 40 -37.37 -9.53 0.18
CA LYS A 40 -38.40 -10.26 -0.58
C LYS A 40 -38.85 -11.57 0.08
N LYS A 41 -38.21 -11.99 1.19
CA LYS A 41 -38.45 -13.27 1.90
C LYS A 41 -38.47 -14.48 0.96
N LYS A 42 -37.67 -14.46 -0.12
CA LYS A 42 -37.68 -15.51 -1.16
C LYS A 42 -37.21 -16.88 -0.66
N PHE A 43 -36.37 -16.90 0.37
CA PHE A 43 -35.79 -18.13 0.92
C PHE A 43 -36.24 -18.33 2.36
N SER A 44 -36.59 -19.57 2.69
CA SER A 44 -37.03 -19.96 4.03
C SER A 44 -35.88 -19.95 5.04
N ASN A 45 -34.65 -20.15 4.59
CA ASN A 45 -33.47 -20.32 5.44
C ASN A 45 -32.25 -19.59 4.88
N ARG A 46 -31.36 -19.15 5.77
CA ARG A 46 -30.11 -18.48 5.40
C ARG A 46 -29.17 -19.39 4.62
N THR A 47 -29.16 -20.70 4.89
CA THR A 47 -28.30 -21.65 4.16
C THR A 47 -28.67 -21.71 2.68
N LEU A 48 -29.96 -21.82 2.37
CA LEU A 48 -30.48 -21.80 0.99
C LEU A 48 -30.17 -20.48 0.27
N LEU A 49 -30.30 -19.35 0.98
CA LEU A 49 -29.90 -18.05 0.43
C LEU A 49 -28.39 -18.00 0.13
N ALA A 50 -27.56 -18.58 0.99
CA ALA A 50 -26.11 -18.62 0.83
C ALA A 50 -25.72 -19.51 -0.36
N GLU A 51 -26.34 -20.68 -0.48
CA GLU A 51 -26.18 -21.61 -1.62
C GLU A 51 -26.55 -20.94 -2.95
N HIS A 52 -27.72 -20.29 -3.02
CA HIS A 52 -28.15 -19.55 -4.21
C HIS A 52 -27.22 -18.39 -4.58
N LEU A 53 -26.55 -17.78 -3.60
CA LEU A 53 -25.56 -16.72 -3.83
C LEU A 53 -24.15 -17.25 -4.10
N GLY A 54 -23.89 -18.55 -3.95
CA GLY A 54 -22.56 -19.16 -4.07
C GLY A 54 -21.60 -18.75 -2.95
N VAL A 55 -22.10 -18.52 -1.74
CA VAL A 55 -21.31 -18.01 -0.60
C VAL A 55 -21.51 -18.90 0.62
N SER A 56 -20.51 -18.98 1.51
CA SER A 56 -20.67 -19.71 2.76
C SER A 56 -21.76 -19.09 3.67
N PRO A 57 -22.53 -19.90 4.42
CA PRO A 57 -23.49 -19.39 5.39
C PRO A 57 -22.86 -18.50 6.48
N LYS A 58 -21.57 -18.73 6.81
CA LYS A 58 -20.79 -17.92 7.76
C LYS A 58 -20.53 -16.52 7.21
N THR A 59 -20.14 -16.40 5.94
CA THR A 59 -19.91 -15.10 5.31
C THR A 59 -21.20 -14.29 5.25
N LEU A 60 -22.32 -14.93 4.88
CA LEU A 60 -23.63 -14.29 4.87
C LEU A 60 -24.02 -13.82 6.28
N TYR A 61 -23.77 -14.63 7.32
CA TYR A 61 -23.94 -14.21 8.72
C TYR A 61 -23.15 -12.94 9.04
N THR A 62 -21.85 -12.91 8.72
CA THR A 62 -21.00 -11.74 8.98
C THR A 62 -21.54 -10.48 8.29
N TRP A 63 -22.05 -10.59 7.06
CA TRP A 63 -22.66 -9.45 6.38
C TRP A 63 -23.92 -8.96 7.09
N THR A 64 -24.79 -9.88 7.49
CA THR A 64 -26.02 -9.54 8.23
C THR A 64 -25.73 -8.91 9.59
N LEU A 65 -24.68 -9.38 10.28
CA LEU A 65 -24.22 -8.82 11.55
C LEU A 65 -23.66 -7.41 11.36
N ASN A 66 -22.82 -7.20 10.35
CA ASN A 66 -22.26 -5.89 10.02
C ASN A 66 -23.35 -4.88 9.65
N TYR A 67 -24.35 -5.32 8.88
CA TYR A 67 -25.50 -4.49 8.55
C TYR A 67 -26.31 -4.11 9.80
N LYS A 68 -26.59 -5.07 10.70
CA LYS A 68 -27.29 -4.79 11.97
C LYS A 68 -26.54 -3.80 12.85
N LYS A 69 -25.20 -3.90 12.91
CA LYS A 69 -24.37 -3.08 13.81
C LYS A 69 -24.04 -1.70 13.26
N TYR A 70 -23.77 -1.60 11.95
CA TYR A 70 -23.20 -0.39 11.34
C TYR A 70 -23.97 0.10 10.11
N GLY A 71 -25.02 -0.58 9.68
CA GLY A 71 -25.85 -0.19 8.54
C GLY A 71 -25.30 -0.57 7.16
N LEU A 72 -25.96 -0.04 6.13
CA LEU A 72 -25.71 -0.36 4.73
C LEU A 72 -24.31 0.07 4.25
N GLU A 73 -23.86 1.26 4.65
CA GLU A 73 -22.56 1.79 4.21
C GLU A 73 -21.42 0.84 4.59
N LYS A 74 -21.36 0.43 5.85
CA LYS A 74 -20.35 -0.52 6.32
C LYS A 74 -20.50 -1.87 5.65
N MET A 75 -21.73 -2.33 5.42
CA MET A 75 -21.96 -3.56 4.65
C MET A 75 -21.40 -3.47 3.23
N LEU A 76 -21.36 -2.29 2.61
CA LEU A 76 -20.78 -2.10 1.28
C LEU A 76 -19.28 -1.78 1.29
N THR A 77 -18.69 -1.47 2.45
CA THR A 77 -17.23 -1.32 2.57
C THR A 77 -16.52 -2.68 2.44
N ILE A 78 -15.54 -2.72 1.55
CA ILE A 78 -14.63 -3.87 1.39
C ILE A 78 -13.24 -3.35 1.72
N SER A 79 -12.71 -3.75 2.87
CA SER A 79 -11.31 -3.52 3.19
C SER A 79 -10.48 -4.63 2.55
N ASN A 80 -9.72 -4.30 1.51
CA ASN A 80 -8.52 -5.07 1.17
C ASN A 80 -7.45 -4.55 2.15
N GLY A 81 -6.71 -5.45 2.82
CA GLY A 81 -5.85 -5.14 3.96
C GLY A 81 -5.13 -3.78 3.90
N GLY A 82 -5.05 -3.11 5.06
CA GLY A 82 -4.55 -1.74 5.18
C GLY A 82 -3.06 -1.59 4.83
N LYS A 83 -2.60 -0.33 4.83
CA LYS A 83 -1.19 0.02 4.64
C LYS A 83 -0.35 -0.69 5.71
N ARG A 84 0.73 -1.36 5.29
CA ARG A 84 1.73 -1.93 6.20
C ARG A 84 2.32 -0.80 7.06
N TRP A 85 2.53 -1.05 8.35
CA TRP A 85 3.13 -0.08 9.27
C TRP A 85 4.46 0.43 8.72
N GLN A 86 4.63 1.76 8.74
CA GLN A 86 5.87 2.40 8.31
C GLN A 86 6.89 2.29 9.44
N VAL A 87 8.06 1.71 9.12
CA VAL A 87 9.21 1.63 10.04
C VAL A 87 9.94 2.98 10.11
N VAL A 88 9.72 3.85 9.12
CA VAL A 88 10.38 5.15 9.00
C VAL A 88 9.44 6.24 9.53
N PRO A 89 9.86 7.03 10.54
CA PRO A 89 9.09 8.17 11.03
C PRO A 89 8.94 9.27 9.98
N ASP A 90 7.86 10.04 10.06
CA ASP A 90 7.63 11.16 9.13
C ASP A 90 8.65 12.29 9.34
N GLU A 91 9.15 12.49 10.57
CA GLU A 91 10.22 13.45 10.88
C GLU A 91 11.51 13.20 10.10
N LEU A 92 11.80 11.93 9.77
CA LEU A 92 12.98 11.57 8.99
C LEU A 92 12.93 12.19 7.58
N TYR A 93 11.74 12.41 7.03
CA TYR A 93 11.60 13.02 5.71
C TYR A 93 12.20 14.43 5.69
N SER A 94 11.76 15.30 6.59
CA SER A 94 12.21 16.70 6.66
C SER A 94 13.71 16.81 6.95
N VAL A 95 14.22 15.95 7.83
CA VAL A 95 15.65 15.92 8.21
C VAL A 95 16.54 15.45 7.04
N LEU A 96 16.09 14.46 6.27
CA LEU A 96 16.82 14.02 5.07
C LEU A 96 16.72 15.04 3.93
N GLU A 97 15.57 15.71 3.77
CA GLU A 97 15.37 16.71 2.72
C GLU A 97 16.31 17.90 2.88
N THR A 98 16.41 18.45 4.11
CA THR A 98 17.37 19.53 4.40
C THR A 98 18.80 19.07 4.17
N LYS A 99 19.14 17.85 4.61
CA LYS A 99 20.49 17.33 4.49
C LYS A 99 20.91 17.02 3.05
N LEU A 100 19.98 16.59 2.20
CA LEU A 100 20.27 16.29 0.79
C LEU A 100 20.42 17.54 -0.07
N ASN A 101 19.84 18.67 0.36
CA ASN A 101 19.99 19.97 -0.31
C ASN A 101 21.23 20.74 0.14
N ASP A 102 21.84 20.36 1.27
CA ASP A 102 23.08 20.93 1.79
C ASP A 102 24.29 20.45 0.97
N SER A 103 25.00 21.40 0.36
CA SER A 103 26.20 21.14 -0.46
C SER A 103 27.51 21.14 0.34
N GLU A 104 27.51 21.62 1.58
CA GLU A 104 28.74 21.75 2.38
C GLU A 104 29.22 20.39 2.90
N ASN A 105 28.29 19.49 3.21
CA ASN A 105 28.61 18.18 3.81
C ASN A 105 27.78 17.06 3.16
N PRO A 106 28.11 16.65 1.92
CA PRO A 106 27.35 15.64 1.20
C PRO A 106 27.54 14.22 1.78
N LEU A 107 26.50 13.40 1.65
CA LEU A 107 26.56 11.98 2.00
C LEU A 107 27.32 11.21 0.92
N LEU A 108 28.45 10.57 1.26
CA LEU A 108 29.27 9.83 0.29
C LEU A 108 28.60 8.53 -0.16
N GLY A 109 27.75 7.95 0.70
CA GLY A 109 26.96 6.77 0.37
C GLY A 109 25.81 6.48 1.33
N TYR A 110 25.11 5.39 1.06
CA TYR A 110 23.96 4.97 1.87
C TYR A 110 24.36 4.41 3.25
N GLN A 111 25.59 3.90 3.40
CA GLN A 111 26.09 3.49 4.72
C GLN A 111 26.30 4.71 5.62
N ASP A 112 26.89 5.78 5.08
CA ASP A 112 27.04 7.04 5.81
C ASP A 112 25.69 7.65 6.15
N ALA A 113 24.70 7.53 5.26
CA ALA A 113 23.34 7.96 5.54
C ALA A 113 22.74 7.21 6.75
N VAL A 114 22.97 5.91 6.90
CA VAL A 114 22.49 5.14 8.07
C VAL A 114 23.14 5.66 9.35
N ILE A 115 24.45 5.83 9.34
CA ILE A 115 25.21 6.32 10.50
C ILE A 115 24.78 7.74 10.88
N TRP A 116 24.57 8.60 9.88
CA TRP A 116 24.14 9.98 10.09
C TRP A 116 22.73 10.04 10.69
N VAL A 117 21.79 9.24 10.17
CA VAL A 117 20.43 9.15 10.73
C VAL A 117 20.42 8.62 12.16
N GLU A 118 21.24 7.62 12.46
CA GLU A 118 21.40 7.09 13.82
C GLU A 118 21.95 8.17 14.77
N LYS A 119 22.90 9.01 14.31
CA LYS A 119 23.44 10.11 15.12
C LYS A 119 22.46 11.26 15.34
N GLN A 120 21.63 11.60 14.35
CA GLN A 120 20.74 12.75 14.44
C GLN A 120 19.43 12.45 15.16
N ILE A 121 18.85 11.26 14.91
CA ILE A 121 17.49 10.91 15.39
C ILE A 121 17.56 9.77 16.42
N GLY A 122 18.70 9.08 16.57
CA GLY A 122 18.84 7.96 17.51
C GLY A 122 18.14 6.67 17.05
N ILE A 123 17.69 6.61 15.79
CA ILE A 123 16.95 5.45 15.27
C ILE A 123 17.87 4.60 14.40
N LYS A 124 18.07 3.35 14.83
CA LYS A 124 18.81 2.35 14.06
C LYS A 124 17.94 1.76 12.97
N LEU A 125 18.08 2.27 11.74
CA LEU A 125 17.40 1.75 10.56
C LEU A 125 18.27 0.72 9.83
N ASN A 126 17.63 -0.34 9.31
CA ASN A 126 18.30 -1.26 8.39
C ASN A 126 18.69 -0.50 7.10
N TYR A 127 19.93 -0.71 6.64
CA TYR A 127 20.45 -0.20 5.37
C TYR A 127 19.48 -0.35 4.19
N GLN A 128 18.87 -1.53 4.03
CA GLN A 128 17.94 -1.77 2.92
C GLN A 128 16.68 -0.90 3.04
N THR A 129 16.18 -0.70 4.26
CA THR A 129 15.03 0.15 4.55
C THR A 129 15.33 1.60 4.23
N LEU A 130 16.44 2.14 4.73
CA LEU A 130 16.82 3.54 4.50
C LEU A 130 17.12 3.79 3.01
N ARG A 131 17.85 2.88 2.35
CA ARG A 131 18.15 2.98 0.92
C ARG A 131 16.87 2.95 0.07
N ALA A 132 15.96 2.01 0.34
CA ALA A 132 14.69 1.92 -0.39
C ALA A 132 13.83 3.17 -0.16
N TYR A 133 13.82 3.69 1.08
CA TYR A 133 13.14 4.92 1.44
C TYR A 133 13.70 6.13 0.69
N MET A 134 15.01 6.37 0.77
CA MET A 134 15.69 7.48 0.09
C MET A 134 15.53 7.43 -1.43
N LYS A 135 15.52 6.23 -2.02
CA LYS A 135 15.29 6.06 -3.46
C LYS A 135 13.84 6.35 -3.86
N ARG A 136 12.87 5.93 -3.03
CA ARG A 136 11.44 6.11 -3.30
C ARG A 136 11.00 7.57 -3.15
N HIS A 137 11.52 8.26 -2.14
CA HIS A 137 11.07 9.61 -1.77
C HIS A 137 11.90 10.72 -2.42
N PHE A 138 13.23 10.57 -2.46
CA PHE A 138 14.13 11.62 -2.96
C PHE A 138 14.79 11.29 -4.30
N GLY A 139 14.52 10.11 -4.89
CA GLY A 139 15.10 9.71 -6.17
C GLY A 139 16.63 9.55 -6.16
N THR A 140 17.24 9.44 -4.97
CA THR A 140 18.71 9.43 -4.81
C THR A 140 19.38 8.31 -5.61
N LYS A 141 20.56 8.62 -6.15
CA LYS A 141 21.42 7.67 -6.88
C LYS A 141 22.87 7.88 -6.48
N LEU A 142 23.56 6.79 -6.14
CA LEU A 142 25.00 6.83 -5.89
C LEU A 142 25.72 7.23 -7.19
N LYS A 143 26.60 8.24 -7.10
CA LYS A 143 27.49 8.60 -8.20
C LYS A 143 28.61 7.56 -8.27
N VAL A 144 28.58 6.73 -9.31
CA VAL A 144 29.58 5.67 -9.52
C VAL A 144 30.37 5.98 -10.78
N PRO A 145 31.71 5.82 -10.79
CA PRO A 145 32.50 5.97 -12.01
C PRO A 145 32.06 4.95 -13.06
N ARG A 146 32.22 5.31 -14.34
CA ARG A 146 31.95 4.39 -15.44
C ARG A 146 32.93 3.22 -15.37
N LYS A 147 32.42 2.00 -15.57
CA LYS A 147 33.27 0.80 -15.65
C LYS A 147 34.34 1.01 -16.72
N SER A 148 35.61 0.95 -16.32
CA SER A 148 36.74 0.89 -17.25
C SER A 148 36.88 -0.52 -17.81
N HIS A 149 37.44 -0.63 -19.02
CA HIS A 149 37.78 -1.91 -19.60
C HIS A 149 38.96 -2.54 -18.82
N TYR A 150 38.92 -3.85 -18.59
CA TYR A 150 39.93 -4.54 -17.76
C TYR A 150 41.32 -4.61 -18.41
N LYS A 151 41.42 -4.49 -19.74
CA LYS A 151 42.69 -4.41 -20.48
C LYS A 151 43.20 -2.97 -20.68
N LYS A 152 42.71 -2.02 -19.89
CA LYS A 152 43.18 -0.64 -20.01
C LYS A 152 44.62 -0.60 -19.52
N ASP A 153 45.52 -0.05 -20.34
CA ASP A 153 46.92 0.12 -19.96
C ASP A 153 47.07 1.28 -18.97
N ASP A 154 47.55 0.98 -17.77
CA ASP A 154 47.71 1.96 -16.69
C ASP A 154 48.73 3.04 -17.05
N GLN A 155 49.82 2.70 -17.74
CA GLN A 155 50.87 3.66 -18.13
C GLN A 155 50.35 4.70 -19.13
N ALA A 156 49.54 4.27 -20.11
CA ALA A 156 48.88 5.18 -21.05
C ALA A 156 47.88 6.12 -20.37
N THR A 157 47.25 5.70 -19.26
CA THR A 157 46.32 6.57 -18.52
C THR A 157 47.02 7.65 -17.71
N GLU A 158 48.18 7.34 -17.13
CA GLU A 158 48.98 8.33 -16.42
C GLU A 158 49.58 9.35 -17.37
N ALA A 159 50.06 8.91 -18.53
CA ALA A 159 50.54 9.80 -19.59
C ALA A 159 49.43 10.78 -20.01
N PHE A 160 48.23 10.29 -20.34
CA PHE A 160 47.10 11.12 -20.75
C PHE A 160 46.69 12.17 -19.70
N LYS A 161 46.68 11.80 -18.41
CA LYS A 161 46.37 12.75 -17.31
C LYS A 161 47.41 13.86 -17.20
N LYS A 162 48.69 13.57 -17.44
CA LYS A 162 49.79 14.54 -17.37
C LYS A 162 49.80 15.49 -18.58
N THR A 163 49.52 14.99 -19.78
CA THR A 163 49.48 15.84 -20.99
C THR A 163 48.33 16.85 -20.96
N ALA A 164 47.19 16.51 -20.36
CA ALA A 164 46.03 17.40 -20.26
C ALA A 164 46.23 18.63 -19.34
N VAL A 165 47.23 18.62 -18.45
CA VAL A 165 47.53 19.74 -17.54
C VAL A 165 48.54 20.72 -18.16
N LEU A 166 49.34 20.28 -19.13
CA LEU A 166 50.43 21.06 -19.75
C LEU A 166 50.00 21.95 -20.91
N VAL A 167 48.73 21.92 -21.33
CA VAL A 167 48.19 22.77 -22.42
C VAL A 167 47.30 23.88 -21.85
N ARG A 168 47.82 24.63 -20.88
CA ARG A 168 47.14 25.80 -20.31
C ARG A 168 48.12 26.96 -20.24
#